data_AF-A0A6P8HQY1-F1
#
_entry.id   AF-A0A6P8HQY1-F1
#
_cell.length_a   1.000
_cell.length_b   1.000
_cell.length_c   1.000
_cell.angle_alpha   90.00
_cell.angle_beta   90.00
_cell.angle_gamma   90.00
#
_symmetry.space_group_name_H-M   'P 1'
#
loop_
_entity.id
_entity.type
_entity.pdbx_description
1 polymer ?
#
loop_
_entity_poly.entity_id
_entity_poly.type
_entity_poly.pdbx_seq_one_letter_code
_entity_poly.pdbx_strand_id
1 'polypeptide(L)'
;MLSNLDAIHITAVLEDCADQIAILGHIMPTSLEGRADASQIIDDELGEILQGQKDLEQRYEAMLSHREDIKTQHYNNQSKLLESDARVSSAARSLRDGAQALNRSFKQNPLTSDNLAKIQEDRKFLQDVIEATLAEVISSNTFDSLIDAVSTEKEKKAALQQTILKEEESRKLVKSLQKQLIEVKKEKESEIQQRNEMIAHLKDQLQEMKAKTSMEGKYIKKDAEVRVSCTMKKCQQSENSLKEELETLKYKIDEESRVNAEIEAYLKQHHQLLEEKVEYWMEKYDHDVEQKQHELDVLKASKANDLARLRELTQKYSEYEKVVIEDRVEKEKARRQAEQEAEELKATIKIQSWWRGVMVRRQLGPYSKKKKKKGKKGKKSGKKGKKGKKGKKK
;
A
#
# COMPACT_ATOMS: atom_id res chain seq x y z
N MET A 1 58.59 89.67 63.04
CA MET A 1 58.88 90.69 64.07
C MET A 1 59.13 92.01 63.38
N LEU A 2 58.15 92.89 63.43
CA LEU A 2 58.23 94.26 62.94
C LEU A 2 59.16 95.08 63.84
N SER A 3 59.80 96.12 63.31
CA SER A 3 60.48 97.09 64.16
C SER A 3 59.43 97.90 64.94
N ASN A 4 59.77 98.42 66.12
CA ASN A 4 58.83 99.20 66.93
C ASN A 4 58.27 100.43 66.18
N LEU A 5 59.08 101.04 65.31
CA LEU A 5 58.64 102.17 64.49
C LEU A 5 57.67 101.71 63.39
N ASP A 6 57.96 100.57 62.75
CA ASP A 6 57.08 100.00 61.72
C ASP A 6 55.76 99.53 62.30
N ALA A 7 55.77 98.94 63.49
CA ALA A 7 54.56 98.53 64.19
C ALA A 7 53.63 99.73 64.45
N ILE A 8 54.17 100.86 64.95
CA ILE A 8 53.38 102.08 65.19
C ILE A 8 52.78 102.61 63.88
N HIS A 9 53.56 102.66 62.80
CA HIS A 9 53.06 103.13 61.50
C HIS A 9 51.98 102.20 60.93
N ILE A 10 52.17 100.88 61.03
CA ILE A 10 51.22 99.88 60.54
C ILE A 10 49.93 99.89 61.35
N THR A 11 50.02 100.00 62.68
CA THR A 11 48.87 100.13 63.59
C THR A 11 48.01 101.32 63.21
N ALA A 12 48.59 102.51 62.99
CA ALA A 12 47.83 103.70 62.61
C ALA A 12 47.08 103.53 61.28
N VAL A 13 47.68 102.83 60.31
CA VAL A 13 47.05 102.54 59.01
C VAL A 13 45.96 101.46 59.14
N LEU A 14 46.18 100.42 59.93
CA LEU A 14 45.19 99.36 60.15
C LEU A 14 43.99 99.85 60.97
N GLU A 15 44.20 100.73 61.95
CA GLU A 15 43.14 101.41 62.71
C GLU A 15 42.25 102.25 61.78
N ASP A 16 42.84 103.15 60.99
CA ASP A 16 42.09 103.96 60.02
C ASP A 16 41.36 103.07 58.99
N CYS A 17 41.98 101.98 58.54
CA CYS A 17 41.36 101.05 57.61
C CYS A 17 40.17 100.30 58.24
N ALA A 18 40.30 99.80 59.47
CA ALA A 18 39.22 99.15 60.20
C ALA A 18 38.04 100.10 60.42
N ASP A 19 38.33 101.33 60.85
CA ASP A 19 37.32 102.37 61.08
C ASP A 19 36.58 102.73 59.80
N GLN A 20 37.29 102.94 58.69
CA GLN A 20 36.68 103.22 57.40
C GLN A 20 35.80 102.06 56.91
N ILE A 21 36.21 100.81 57.10
CA ILE A 21 35.43 99.62 56.73
C ILE A 21 34.21 99.45 57.63
N ALA A 22 34.32 99.77 58.93
CA ALA A 22 33.22 99.78 59.87
C ALA A 22 32.18 100.87 59.49
N ILE A 23 32.64 102.08 59.18
CA ILE A 23 31.80 103.18 58.69
C ILE A 23 31.09 102.78 57.40
N LEU A 24 31.81 102.16 56.45
CA LEU A 24 31.22 101.61 55.23
C LEU A 24 30.13 100.58 55.53
N GLY A 25 30.29 99.77 56.58
CA GLY A 25 29.26 98.82 57.02
C GLY A 25 27.99 99.46 57.56
N HIS A 26 28.11 100.63 58.20
CA HIS A 26 26.97 101.39 58.70
C HIS A 26 26.26 102.18 57.61
N ILE A 27 26.98 102.63 56.57
CA ILE A 27 26.44 103.42 55.46
C ILE A 27 25.84 102.51 54.38
N MET A 28 26.45 101.35 54.15
CA MET A 28 26.02 100.41 53.13
C MET A 28 24.84 99.58 53.64
N PRO A 29 23.73 99.49 52.89
CA PRO A 29 22.59 98.68 53.27
C PRO A 29 22.84 97.18 53.06
N THR A 30 22.22 96.33 53.90
CA THR A 30 22.17 94.85 53.72
C THR A 30 21.07 94.42 52.76
N SER A 31 20.04 95.25 52.58
CA SER A 31 18.96 95.12 51.60
C SER A 31 18.45 96.51 51.20
N LEU A 32 17.82 96.63 50.04
CA LEU A 32 17.20 97.90 49.60
C LEU A 32 15.81 98.14 50.18
N GLU A 33 15.37 97.32 51.14
CA GLU A 33 14.09 97.52 51.83
C GLU A 33 14.09 98.88 52.55
N GLY A 34 13.27 99.82 52.04
CA GLY A 34 13.04 101.12 52.66
C GLY A 34 13.69 102.34 52.00
N ARG A 35 14.45 102.21 50.90
CA ARG A 35 14.91 103.35 50.09
C ARG A 35 14.05 103.51 48.82
N ALA A 36 13.07 104.40 48.88
CA ALA A 36 12.12 104.65 47.79
C ALA A 36 12.83 104.98 46.46
N ASP A 37 13.82 105.87 46.48
CA ASP A 37 14.50 106.37 45.27
C ASP A 37 15.33 105.31 44.54
N ALA A 38 15.89 104.34 45.28
CA ALA A 38 16.70 103.24 44.72
C ALA A 38 15.83 102.07 44.24
N SER A 39 14.72 101.80 44.93
CA SER A 39 13.70 100.85 44.46
C SER A 39 13.10 101.33 43.15
N GLN A 40 12.79 102.63 43.02
CA GLN A 40 12.11 103.19 41.86
C GLN A 40 12.90 103.04 40.55
N ILE A 41 14.21 103.29 40.58
CA ILE A 41 15.08 103.13 39.40
C ILE A 41 15.18 101.65 38.97
N ILE A 42 15.25 100.74 39.95
CA ILE A 42 15.33 99.29 39.69
C ILE A 42 13.98 98.79 39.18
N ASP A 43 12.87 99.23 39.78
CA ASP A 43 11.51 98.85 39.43
C ASP A 43 11.12 99.39 38.05
N ASP A 44 11.61 100.56 37.65
CA ASP A 44 11.37 101.15 36.32
C ASP A 44 12.12 100.37 35.22
N GLU A 45 13.43 100.11 35.40
CA GLU A 45 14.22 99.33 34.41
C GLU A 45 13.81 97.84 34.36
N LEU A 46 13.56 97.19 35.51
CA LEU A 46 13.01 95.83 35.52
C LEU A 46 11.59 95.83 34.94
N GLY A 47 10.80 96.85 35.25
CA GLY A 47 9.42 96.99 34.81
C GLY A 47 9.33 97.06 33.29
N GLU A 48 10.18 97.84 32.64
CA GLU A 48 10.28 97.88 31.17
C GLU A 48 10.69 96.53 30.58
N ILE A 49 11.67 95.84 31.17
CA ILE A 49 12.14 94.54 30.69
C ILE A 49 11.08 93.43 30.91
N LEU A 50 10.38 93.45 32.04
CA LEU A 50 9.26 92.55 32.36
C LEU A 50 8.07 92.79 31.42
N GLN A 51 7.75 94.05 31.14
CA GLN A 51 6.69 94.39 30.20
C GLN A 51 7.06 93.94 28.77
N GLY A 52 8.31 94.13 28.34
CA GLY A 52 8.81 93.62 27.07
C GLY A 52 8.71 92.09 26.97
N GLN A 53 9.01 91.37 28.05
CA GLN A 53 8.85 89.90 28.12
C GLN A 53 7.38 89.48 28.03
N LYS A 54 6.49 90.18 28.73
CA LYS A 54 5.04 89.94 28.69
C LYS A 54 4.44 90.18 27.30
N ASP A 55 4.92 91.21 26.61
CA ASP A 55 4.51 91.50 25.23
C ASP A 55 4.99 90.40 24.26
N LEU A 56 6.18 89.83 24.47
CA LEU A 56 6.69 88.70 23.69
C LEU A 56 5.89 87.41 23.95
N GLU A 57 5.46 87.17 25.19
CA GLU A 57 4.59 86.04 25.56
C GLU A 57 3.23 86.15 24.88
N GLN A 58 2.59 87.32 24.93
CA GLN A 58 1.32 87.57 24.24
C GLN A 58 1.44 87.40 22.72
N ARG A 59 2.55 87.86 22.12
CA ARG A 59 2.80 87.65 20.69
C ARG A 59 2.98 86.18 20.37
N TYR A 60 3.67 85.40 21.20
CA TYR A 60 3.83 83.97 20.99
C TYR A 60 2.49 83.22 21.10
N GLU A 61 1.68 83.55 22.09
CA GLU A 61 0.34 82.99 22.28
C GLU A 61 -0.60 83.30 21.11
N ALA A 62 -0.60 84.54 20.61
CA ALA A 62 -1.36 84.93 19.42
C ALA A 62 -0.92 84.19 18.15
N MET A 63 0.36 83.84 18.04
CA MET A 63 0.86 83.08 16.88
C MET A 63 0.54 81.59 16.99
N LEU A 64 0.46 81.05 18.21
CA LEU A 64 -0.02 79.68 18.47
C LEU A 64 -1.51 79.53 18.15
N SER A 65 -2.35 80.48 18.58
CA SER A 65 -3.78 80.45 18.24
C SER A 65 -4.00 80.56 16.73
N HIS A 66 -3.27 81.46 16.05
CA HIS A 66 -3.33 81.57 14.59
C HIS A 66 -2.90 80.29 13.87
N ARG A 67 -1.94 79.54 14.43
CA ARG A 67 -1.53 78.22 13.91
C ARG A 67 -2.64 77.18 14.06
N GLU A 68 -3.32 77.15 15.20
CA GLU A 68 -4.47 76.25 15.43
C GLU A 68 -5.63 76.56 14.47
N ASP A 69 -5.90 77.84 14.22
CA ASP A 69 -6.90 78.28 13.25
C ASP A 69 -6.55 77.82 11.83
N ILE A 70 -5.30 77.99 11.39
CA ILE A 70 -4.83 77.54 10.07
C ILE A 70 -4.90 76.01 9.94
N LYS A 71 -4.53 75.27 10.99
CA LYS A 71 -4.62 73.81 11.01
C LYS A 71 -6.07 73.33 10.89
N THR A 72 -7.01 74.06 11.47
CA THR A 72 -8.44 73.74 11.47
C THR A 72 -9.11 74.13 10.14
N GLN A 73 -8.77 75.29 9.58
CA GLN A 73 -9.42 75.83 8.37
C GLN A 73 -8.76 75.40 7.05
N HIS A 74 -7.48 74.99 7.06
CA HIS A 74 -6.68 74.77 5.85
C HIS A 74 -5.86 73.46 5.89
N TYR A 75 -6.50 72.34 6.24
CA TYR A 75 -5.87 71.00 6.32
C TYR A 75 -5.09 70.59 5.04
N ASN A 76 -5.54 71.02 3.86
CA ASN A 76 -4.94 70.64 2.58
C ASN A 76 -3.85 71.61 2.07
N ASN A 77 -3.57 72.72 2.77
CA ASN A 77 -2.71 73.78 2.25
C ASN A 77 -1.35 73.79 2.97
N GLN A 78 -0.52 72.80 2.62
CA GLN A 78 0.75 72.52 3.30
C GLN A 78 1.72 73.71 3.33
N SER A 79 1.69 74.58 2.31
CA SER A 79 2.52 75.79 2.25
C SER A 79 2.18 76.80 3.36
N LYS A 80 0.89 77.05 3.61
CA LYS A 80 0.44 77.98 4.67
C LYS A 80 0.71 77.45 6.07
N LEU A 81 0.64 76.13 6.26
CA LEU A 81 0.98 75.49 7.54
C LEU A 81 2.49 75.59 7.83
N LEU A 82 3.33 75.36 6.82
CA LEU A 82 4.79 75.53 6.92
C LEU A 82 5.18 76.99 7.23
N GLU A 83 4.52 77.97 6.61
CA GLU A 83 4.76 79.38 6.90
C GLU A 83 4.35 79.76 8.32
N SER A 84 3.20 79.27 8.79
CA SER A 84 2.73 79.44 10.17
C SER A 84 3.71 78.83 11.18
N ASP A 85 4.18 77.59 10.93
CA ASP A 85 5.18 76.92 11.77
C ASP A 85 6.51 77.70 11.82
N ALA A 86 6.94 78.29 10.71
CA ALA A 86 8.14 79.13 10.67
C ALA A 86 7.98 80.41 11.51
N ARG A 87 6.80 81.04 11.46
CA ARG A 87 6.52 82.26 12.24
C ARG A 87 6.39 81.98 13.75
N VAL A 88 5.74 80.88 14.14
CA VAL A 88 5.69 80.41 15.54
C VAL A 88 7.10 80.10 16.05
N SER A 89 7.92 79.44 15.23
CA SER A 89 9.32 79.15 15.57
C SER A 89 10.15 80.42 15.75
N SER A 90 9.91 81.46 14.94
CA SER A 90 10.56 82.77 15.09
C SER A 90 10.14 83.47 16.39
N ALA A 91 8.84 83.51 16.69
CA ALA A 91 8.32 84.09 17.93
C ALA A 91 8.85 83.36 19.17
N ALA A 92 8.95 82.02 19.13
CA ALA A 92 9.56 81.22 20.20
C ALA A 92 11.04 81.58 20.44
N ARG A 93 11.81 81.86 19.37
CA ARG A 93 13.21 82.30 19.49
C ARG A 93 13.30 83.67 20.15
N SER A 94 12.52 84.65 19.68
CA SER A 94 12.49 85.99 20.27
C SER A 94 12.09 85.97 21.75
N LEU A 95 11.10 85.15 22.13
CA LEU A 95 10.71 84.96 23.52
C LEU A 95 11.85 84.37 24.37
N ARG A 96 12.58 83.41 23.81
CA ARG A 96 13.73 82.80 24.49
C ARG A 96 14.87 83.81 24.68
N ASP A 97 15.14 84.62 23.68
CA ASP A 97 16.20 85.63 23.73
C ASP A 97 15.83 86.77 24.69
N GLY A 98 14.56 87.18 24.73
CA GLY A 98 14.01 88.09 25.74
C GLY A 98 14.13 87.56 27.17
N ALA A 99 13.77 86.30 27.40
CA ALA A 99 13.93 85.64 28.70
C ALA A 99 15.41 85.55 29.14
N GLN A 100 16.34 85.37 28.20
CA GLN A 100 17.77 85.41 28.48
C GLN A 100 18.27 86.81 28.81
N ALA A 101 17.79 87.85 28.11
CA ALA A 101 18.13 89.24 28.39
C ALA A 101 17.65 89.64 29.80
N LEU A 102 16.42 89.26 30.18
CA LEU A 102 15.88 89.43 31.52
C LEU A 102 16.76 88.74 32.56
N ASN A 103 17.10 87.46 32.37
CA ASN A 103 17.98 86.73 33.29
C ASN A 103 19.39 87.34 33.42
N ARG A 104 19.94 87.93 32.35
CA ARG A 104 21.24 88.63 32.42
C ARG A 104 21.12 89.92 33.21
N SER A 105 20.05 90.69 33.01
CA SER A 105 19.79 91.93 33.75
C SER A 105 19.70 91.65 35.26
N PHE A 106 18.93 90.64 35.66
CA PHE A 106 18.85 90.20 37.07
C PHE A 106 20.20 89.77 37.65
N LYS A 107 21.07 89.11 36.87
CA LYS A 107 22.37 88.64 37.36
C LYS A 107 23.46 89.71 37.40
N GLN A 108 23.39 90.70 36.52
CA GLN A 108 24.39 91.75 36.38
C GLN A 108 24.05 93.01 37.20
N ASN A 109 22.85 93.08 37.78
CA ASN A 109 22.45 94.23 38.58
C ASN A 109 23.20 94.25 39.93
N PRO A 110 24.07 95.24 40.18
CA PRO A 110 24.84 95.35 41.42
C PRO A 110 23.97 95.58 42.67
N LEU A 111 22.67 95.87 42.47
CA LEU A 111 21.72 96.20 43.52
C LEU A 111 20.76 95.05 43.89
N THR A 112 21.00 93.82 43.42
CA THR A 112 20.22 92.67 43.90
C THR A 112 20.52 92.37 45.36
N SER A 113 19.50 91.90 46.10
CA SER A 113 19.62 91.48 47.51
C SER A 113 20.80 90.53 47.76
N ASP A 114 21.01 89.55 46.87
CA ASP A 114 22.09 88.56 47.02
C ASP A 114 23.49 89.18 46.86
N ASN A 115 23.66 90.10 45.88
CA ASN A 115 24.92 90.81 45.70
C ASN A 115 25.22 91.75 46.88
N LEU A 116 24.20 92.43 47.41
CA LEU A 116 24.35 93.29 48.59
C LEU A 116 24.69 92.49 49.86
N ALA A 117 24.04 91.34 50.06
CA ALA A 117 24.35 90.43 51.15
C ALA A 117 25.79 89.93 51.07
N LYS A 118 26.23 89.52 49.88
CA LYS A 118 27.62 89.08 49.65
C LYS A 118 28.64 90.21 49.92
N ILE A 119 28.38 91.42 49.42
CA ILE A 119 29.30 92.55 49.67
C ILE A 119 29.42 92.84 51.17
N GLN A 120 28.33 92.71 51.93
CA GLN A 120 28.34 92.86 53.38
C GLN A 120 29.13 91.75 54.09
N GLU A 121 29.00 90.50 53.64
CA GLU A 121 29.80 89.37 54.13
C GLU A 121 31.29 89.58 53.84
N ASP A 122 31.65 89.94 52.61
CA ASP A 122 33.03 90.20 52.18
C ASP A 122 33.64 91.38 52.97
N ARG A 123 32.86 92.45 53.17
CA ARG A 123 33.25 93.61 53.99
C ARG A 123 33.50 93.22 55.44
N LYS A 124 32.57 92.46 56.04
CA LYS A 124 32.69 92.01 57.42
C LYS A 124 33.90 91.09 57.61
N PHE A 125 34.12 90.16 56.67
CA PHE A 125 35.31 89.33 56.66
C PHE A 125 36.60 90.17 56.62
N LEU A 126 36.65 91.19 55.75
CA LEU A 126 37.80 92.07 55.66
C LEU A 126 38.02 92.87 56.97
N GLN A 127 36.93 93.35 57.58
CA GLN A 127 36.97 94.02 58.88
C GLN A 127 37.55 93.09 59.97
N ASP A 128 37.02 91.87 60.10
CA ASP A 128 37.45 90.90 61.09
C ASP A 128 38.95 90.55 60.94
N VAL A 129 39.43 90.41 59.70
CA VAL A 129 40.86 90.13 59.40
C VAL A 129 41.75 91.30 59.78
N ILE A 130 41.33 92.53 59.48
CA ILE A 130 42.10 93.74 59.80
C ILE A 130 42.14 93.98 61.31
N GLU A 131 41.00 93.83 62.00
CA GLU A 131 40.93 93.95 63.46
C GLU A 131 41.78 92.89 64.17
N ALA A 132 41.76 91.65 63.70
CA ALA A 132 42.62 90.58 64.23
C ALA A 132 44.11 90.88 64.02
N THR A 133 44.48 91.37 62.82
CA THR A 133 45.86 91.75 62.50
C THR A 133 46.32 92.95 63.31
N LEU A 134 45.44 93.94 63.50
CA LEU A 134 45.70 95.10 64.34
C LEU A 134 45.98 94.68 65.80
N ALA A 135 45.16 93.81 66.37
CA ALA A 135 45.34 93.29 67.72
C ALA A 135 46.66 92.49 67.85
N GLU A 136 47.04 91.71 66.83
CA GLU A 136 48.31 90.98 66.79
C GLU A 136 49.52 91.92 66.73
N VAL A 137 49.49 92.94 65.87
CA VAL A 137 50.57 93.92 65.72
C VAL A 137 50.80 94.66 67.04
N ILE A 138 49.72 95.09 67.71
CA ILE A 138 49.79 95.79 69.01
C ILE A 138 50.37 94.89 70.11
N SER A 139 49.98 93.61 70.15
CA SER A 139 50.34 92.70 71.25
C SER A 139 51.72 92.05 71.08
N SER A 140 52.09 91.71 69.85
CA SER A 140 53.18 90.78 69.55
C SER A 140 54.16 91.27 68.47
N ASN A 141 53.90 92.43 67.82
CA ASN A 141 54.69 92.95 66.69
C ASN A 141 54.85 91.94 65.52
N THR A 142 53.80 91.13 65.28
CA THR A 142 53.70 90.13 64.20
C THR A 142 52.41 90.35 63.41
N PHE A 143 52.27 89.65 62.27
CA PHE A 143 51.13 89.76 61.35
C PHE A 143 50.75 88.39 60.76
N ASP A 144 51.01 87.33 61.52
CA ASP A 144 50.80 85.95 61.10
C ASP A 144 49.30 85.66 60.86
N SER A 145 48.39 86.35 61.58
CA SER A 145 46.94 86.26 61.35
C SER A 145 46.54 86.64 59.93
N LEU A 146 47.19 87.66 59.35
CA LEU A 146 46.94 88.08 57.97
C LEU A 146 47.48 87.04 56.98
N ILE A 147 48.66 86.47 57.27
CA ILE A 147 49.26 85.42 56.45
C ILE A 147 48.35 84.19 56.42
N ASP A 148 47.86 83.76 57.58
CA ASP A 148 46.98 82.60 57.75
C ASP A 148 45.63 82.81 57.06
N ALA A 149 45.02 83.99 57.21
CA ALA A 149 43.77 84.34 56.54
C ALA A 149 43.92 84.32 55.00
N VAL A 150 44.99 84.92 54.48
CA VAL A 150 45.29 84.93 53.03
C VAL A 150 45.60 83.53 52.52
N SER A 151 46.32 82.70 53.28
CA SER A 151 46.60 81.31 52.90
C SER A 151 45.31 80.48 52.84
N THR A 152 44.47 80.60 53.86
CA THR A 152 43.18 79.92 53.94
C THR A 152 42.26 80.30 52.77
N GLU A 153 42.18 81.59 52.42
CA GLU A 153 41.38 82.03 51.26
C GLU A 153 41.96 81.55 49.92
N LYS A 154 43.29 81.50 49.77
CA LYS A 154 43.93 80.90 48.59
C LYS A 154 43.58 79.40 48.47
N GLU A 155 43.59 78.67 49.58
CA GLU A 155 43.21 77.25 49.61
C GLU A 155 41.73 77.04 49.27
N LYS A 156 40.82 77.83 49.88
CA LYS A 156 39.38 77.80 49.55
C LYS A 156 39.13 78.08 48.07
N LYS A 157 39.81 79.10 47.51
CA LYS A 157 39.71 79.42 46.08
C LYS A 157 40.19 78.28 45.19
N ALA A 158 41.30 77.64 45.54
CA ALA A 158 41.80 76.48 44.81
C ALA A 158 40.84 75.28 44.89
N ALA A 159 40.29 75.00 46.08
CA ALA A 159 39.29 73.95 46.28
C ALA A 159 38.00 74.19 45.47
N LEU A 160 37.53 75.44 45.42
CA LEU A 160 36.38 75.83 44.60
C LEU A 160 36.67 75.62 43.11
N GLN A 161 37.84 76.05 42.62
CA GLN A 161 38.24 75.82 41.22
C GLN A 161 38.31 74.34 40.87
N GLN A 162 38.86 73.50 41.75
CA GLN A 162 38.88 72.05 41.57
C GLN A 162 37.46 71.45 41.53
N THR A 163 36.56 71.95 42.37
CA THR A 163 35.15 71.52 42.39
C THR A 163 34.45 71.90 41.08
N ILE A 164 34.68 73.11 40.58
CA ILE A 164 34.14 73.58 39.29
C ILE A 164 34.63 72.70 38.13
N LEU A 165 35.92 72.40 38.06
CA LEU A 165 36.48 71.54 37.02
C LEU A 165 35.88 70.13 37.05
N LYS A 166 35.79 69.52 38.25
CA LYS A 166 35.17 68.20 38.42
C LYS A 166 33.70 68.19 38.03
N GLU A 167 32.94 69.23 38.37
CA GLU A 167 31.54 69.36 37.98
C GLU A 167 31.39 69.52 36.46
N GLU A 168 32.25 70.30 35.80
CA GLU A 168 32.26 70.43 34.34
C GLU A 168 32.57 69.11 33.63
N GLU A 169 33.57 68.36 34.12
CA GLU A 169 33.92 67.03 33.60
C GLU A 169 32.77 66.03 33.80
N SER A 170 32.19 66.00 35.01
CA SER A 170 31.03 65.17 35.32
C SER A 170 29.84 65.50 34.43
N ARG A 171 29.57 66.79 34.20
CA ARG A 171 28.51 67.25 33.29
C ARG A 171 28.77 66.85 31.84
N LYS A 172 30.03 66.88 31.38
CA LYS A 172 30.41 66.38 30.04
C LYS A 172 30.18 64.87 29.93
N LEU A 173 30.58 64.11 30.95
CA LEU A 173 30.39 62.66 31.00
C LEU A 173 28.91 62.27 31.03
N VAL A 174 28.09 62.96 31.82
CA VAL A 174 26.64 62.73 31.85
C VAL A 174 26.03 62.97 30.47
N LYS A 175 26.40 64.05 29.78
CA LYS A 175 25.93 64.31 28.41
C LYS A 175 26.36 63.23 27.42
N SER A 176 27.60 62.74 27.49
CA SER A 176 28.06 61.66 26.61
C SER A 176 27.34 60.34 26.88
N LEU A 177 27.13 59.99 28.15
CA LEU A 177 26.40 58.78 28.55
C LEU A 177 24.93 58.86 28.14
N GLN A 178 24.28 60.02 28.31
CA GLN A 178 22.91 60.24 27.82
C GLN A 178 22.82 60.04 26.31
N LYS A 179 23.79 60.55 25.54
CA LYS A 179 23.84 60.37 24.09
C LYS A 179 24.00 58.89 23.71
N GLN A 180 24.94 58.19 24.33
CA GLN A 180 25.16 56.75 24.10
C GLN A 180 23.91 55.93 24.45
N LEU A 181 23.22 56.28 25.55
CA LEU A 181 22.00 55.58 25.96
C LEU A 181 20.86 55.76 24.94
N ILE A 182 20.71 56.95 24.35
CA ILE A 182 19.74 57.19 23.28
C ILE A 182 20.12 56.41 22.02
N GLU A 183 21.40 56.38 21.66
CA GLU A 183 21.91 55.67 20.48
C GLU A 183 21.68 54.17 20.59
N VAL A 184 22.04 53.56 21.72
CA VAL A 184 21.77 52.14 22.01
C VAL A 184 20.28 51.84 21.99
N LYS A 185 19.43 52.70 22.58
CA LYS A 185 17.97 52.51 22.52
C LYS A 185 17.46 52.51 21.07
N LYS A 186 17.93 53.42 20.24
CA LYS A 186 17.55 53.51 18.83
C LYS A 186 18.01 52.29 18.04
N GLU A 187 19.24 51.83 18.27
CA GLU A 187 19.79 50.63 17.65
C GLU A 187 18.96 49.39 18.03
N LYS A 188 18.65 49.22 19.32
CA LYS A 188 17.83 48.09 19.79
C LYS A 188 16.41 48.12 19.28
N GLU A 189 15.79 49.29 19.16
CA GLU A 189 14.48 49.42 18.53
C GLU A 189 14.53 48.98 17.05
N SER A 190 15.57 49.36 16.31
CA SER A 190 15.75 48.93 14.92
C SER A 190 15.98 47.40 14.81
N GLU A 191 16.79 46.81 15.68
CA GLU A 191 16.98 45.35 15.74
C GLU A 191 15.66 44.61 16.04
N ILE A 192 14.85 45.13 16.97
CA ILE A 192 13.54 44.55 17.30
C ILE A 192 12.61 44.61 16.09
N GLN A 193 12.56 45.73 15.37
CA GLN A 193 11.75 45.87 14.16
C GLN A 193 12.18 44.86 13.07
N GLN A 194 13.47 44.77 12.77
CA GLN A 194 14.01 43.81 11.80
C GLN A 194 13.68 42.35 12.18
N ARG A 195 13.81 42.00 13.46
CA ARG A 195 13.46 40.66 13.96
C ARG A 195 11.96 40.40 13.86
N ASN A 196 11.12 41.38 14.15
CA ASN A 196 9.67 41.25 14.03
C ASN A 196 9.23 41.05 12.57
N GLU A 197 9.84 41.75 11.63
CA GLU A 197 9.62 41.55 10.19
C GLU A 197 10.03 40.14 9.75
N MET A 198 11.19 39.66 10.19
CA MET A 198 11.64 38.29 9.92
C MET A 198 10.67 37.25 10.50
N ILE A 199 10.18 37.47 11.73
CA ILE A 199 9.19 36.60 12.38
C ILE A 199 7.89 36.59 11.57
N ALA A 200 7.43 37.73 11.07
CA ALA A 200 6.23 37.82 10.23
C ALA A 200 6.41 37.03 8.92
N HIS A 201 7.52 37.26 8.21
CA HIS A 201 7.83 36.54 6.97
C HIS A 201 7.92 35.01 7.17
N LEU A 202 8.59 34.57 8.24
CA LEU A 202 8.68 33.14 8.56
C LEU A 202 7.33 32.53 8.95
N LYS A 203 6.44 33.29 9.61
CA LYS A 203 5.07 32.84 9.89
C LYS A 203 4.26 32.67 8.62
N ASP A 204 4.37 33.60 7.68
CA ASP A 204 3.67 33.53 6.40
C ASP A 204 4.15 32.32 5.57
N GLN A 205 5.46 32.12 5.48
CA GLN A 205 6.05 30.93 4.82
C GLN A 205 5.59 29.62 5.47
N LEU A 206 5.55 29.58 6.81
CA LEU A 206 5.07 28.39 7.53
C LEU A 206 3.60 28.12 7.24
N GLN A 207 2.76 29.16 7.18
CA GLN A 207 1.34 29.03 6.88
C GLN A 207 1.11 28.58 5.43
N GLU A 208 1.85 29.14 4.47
CA GLU A 208 1.84 28.71 3.07
C GLU A 208 2.24 27.24 2.93
N MET A 209 3.36 26.85 3.54
CA MET A 209 3.85 25.46 3.50
C MET A 209 2.86 24.49 4.14
N LYS A 210 2.20 24.86 5.24
CA LYS A 210 1.13 24.06 5.87
C LYS A 210 -0.07 23.90 4.94
N ALA A 211 -0.52 24.98 4.30
CA ALA A 211 -1.63 24.94 3.37
C ALA A 211 -1.31 24.06 2.14
N LYS A 212 -0.12 24.26 1.55
CA LYS A 212 0.38 23.48 0.41
C LYS A 212 0.49 21.99 0.76
N THR A 213 1.15 21.64 1.85
CA THR A 213 1.32 20.25 2.30
C THR A 213 -0.04 19.58 2.56
N SER A 214 -0.99 20.30 3.16
CA SER A 214 -2.35 19.79 3.40
C SER A 214 -3.09 19.50 2.09
N MET A 215 -3.00 20.40 1.11
CA MET A 215 -3.63 20.22 -0.20
C MET A 215 -2.96 19.10 -1.01
N GLU A 216 -1.63 19.06 -1.04
CA GLU A 216 -0.86 17.98 -1.68
C GLU A 216 -1.17 16.63 -1.04
N GLY A 217 -1.25 16.56 0.29
CA GLY A 217 -1.64 15.34 1.00
C GLY A 217 -3.04 14.84 0.61
N LYS A 218 -4.02 15.74 0.50
CA LYS A 218 -5.37 15.39 0.00
C LYS A 218 -5.35 14.91 -1.45
N TYR A 219 -4.58 15.59 -2.30
CA TYR A 219 -4.45 15.23 -3.71
C TYR A 219 -3.81 13.85 -3.90
N ILE A 220 -2.67 13.60 -3.25
CA ILE A 220 -1.96 12.31 -3.31
C ILE A 220 -2.86 11.19 -2.77
N LYS A 221 -3.56 11.42 -1.65
CA LYS A 221 -4.52 10.45 -1.12
C LYS A 221 -5.61 10.14 -2.14
N LYS A 222 -6.17 11.18 -2.78
CA LYS A 222 -7.23 10.99 -3.78
C LYS A 222 -6.74 10.26 -5.03
N ASP A 223 -5.54 10.58 -5.51
CA ASP A 223 -4.91 9.89 -6.64
C ASP A 223 -4.69 8.41 -6.32
N ALA A 224 -4.16 8.10 -5.12
CA ALA A 224 -3.95 6.73 -4.67
C ALA A 224 -5.28 5.95 -4.57
N GLU A 225 -6.33 6.55 -4.00
CA GLU A 225 -7.68 5.97 -3.92
C GLU A 225 -8.24 5.66 -5.32
N VAL A 226 -8.14 6.60 -6.26
CA VAL A 226 -8.62 6.42 -7.64
C VAL A 226 -7.83 5.33 -8.34
N ARG A 227 -6.51 5.27 -8.15
CA ARG A 227 -5.64 4.24 -8.71
C ARG A 227 -6.03 2.85 -8.20
N VAL A 228 -6.20 2.70 -6.89
CA VAL A 228 -6.67 1.45 -6.28
C VAL A 228 -8.05 1.06 -6.80
N SER A 229 -9.00 2.00 -6.85
CA SER A 229 -10.35 1.74 -7.36
C SER A 229 -10.35 1.33 -8.84
N CYS A 230 -9.54 1.97 -9.68
CA CYS A 230 -9.40 1.64 -11.09
C CYS A 230 -8.82 0.24 -11.27
N THR A 231 -7.74 -0.09 -10.55
CA THR A 231 -7.14 -1.43 -10.57
C THR A 231 -8.15 -2.48 -10.08
N MET A 232 -8.84 -2.22 -8.98
CA MET A 232 -9.88 -3.12 -8.45
C MET A 232 -10.99 -3.37 -9.47
N LYS A 233 -11.48 -2.33 -10.16
CA LYS A 233 -12.49 -2.48 -11.22
C LYS A 233 -11.99 -3.31 -12.40
N LYS A 234 -10.74 -3.11 -12.83
CA LYS A 234 -10.13 -3.92 -13.91
C LYS A 234 -10.02 -5.39 -13.51
N CYS A 235 -9.54 -5.65 -12.29
CA CYS A 235 -9.47 -7.02 -11.76
C CYS A 235 -10.87 -7.64 -11.68
N GLN A 236 -11.86 -6.91 -11.17
CA GLN A 236 -13.24 -7.39 -11.08
C GLN A 236 -13.84 -7.71 -12.45
N GLN A 237 -13.59 -6.89 -13.47
CA GLN A 237 -14.05 -7.15 -14.83
C GLN A 237 -13.42 -8.42 -15.40
N SER A 238 -12.11 -8.58 -15.23
CA SER A 238 -11.41 -9.80 -15.67
C SER A 238 -11.86 -11.04 -14.89
N GLU A 239 -12.15 -10.91 -13.60
CA GLU A 239 -12.67 -12.02 -12.79
C GLU A 239 -14.07 -12.41 -13.26
N ASN A 240 -14.92 -11.43 -13.57
CA ASN A 240 -16.27 -11.67 -14.07
C ASN A 240 -16.23 -12.34 -15.46
N SER A 241 -15.37 -11.90 -16.38
CA SER A 241 -15.24 -12.56 -17.69
C SER A 241 -14.78 -14.01 -17.56
N LEU A 242 -13.80 -14.27 -16.68
CA LEU A 242 -13.35 -15.64 -16.40
C LEU A 242 -14.44 -16.49 -15.74
N LYS A 243 -15.27 -15.91 -14.87
CA LYS A 243 -16.44 -16.60 -14.29
C LYS A 243 -17.47 -16.96 -15.36
N GLU A 244 -17.76 -16.04 -16.28
CA GLU A 244 -18.67 -16.30 -17.40
C GLU A 244 -18.12 -17.43 -18.28
N GLU A 245 -16.83 -17.40 -18.64
CA GLU A 245 -16.18 -18.47 -19.39
C GLU A 245 -16.27 -19.82 -18.65
N LEU A 246 -16.01 -19.82 -17.34
CA LEU A 246 -16.08 -21.02 -16.50
C LEU A 246 -17.51 -21.61 -16.50
N GLU A 247 -18.54 -20.78 -16.37
CA GLU A 247 -19.93 -21.25 -16.43
C GLU A 247 -20.30 -21.78 -17.83
N THR A 248 -19.83 -21.14 -18.91
CA THR A 248 -20.04 -21.67 -20.27
C THR A 248 -19.34 -23.01 -20.49
N LEU A 249 -18.13 -23.20 -19.94
CA LEU A 249 -17.40 -24.45 -20.03
C LEU A 249 -18.07 -25.55 -19.21
N LYS A 250 -18.58 -25.24 -18.01
CA LYS A 250 -19.39 -26.19 -17.23
C LYS A 250 -20.61 -26.67 -18.01
N TYR A 251 -21.37 -25.74 -18.60
CA TYR A 251 -22.53 -26.10 -19.42
C TYR A 251 -22.14 -27.04 -20.57
N LYS A 252 -21.04 -26.75 -21.28
CA LYS A 252 -20.53 -27.63 -22.35
C LYS A 252 -20.11 -29.00 -21.85
N ILE A 253 -19.45 -29.08 -20.70
CA ILE A 253 -19.07 -30.36 -20.08
C ILE A 253 -20.30 -31.19 -19.75
N ASP A 254 -21.33 -30.57 -19.16
CA ASP A 254 -22.58 -31.25 -18.82
C ASP A 254 -23.32 -31.73 -20.08
N GLU A 255 -23.35 -30.91 -21.14
CA GLU A 255 -23.94 -31.25 -22.42
C GLU A 255 -23.22 -32.42 -23.10
N GLU A 256 -21.87 -32.37 -23.19
CA GLU A 256 -21.06 -33.47 -23.73
C GLU A 256 -21.21 -34.74 -22.90
N SER A 257 -21.26 -34.63 -21.57
CA SER A 257 -21.47 -35.77 -20.68
C SER A 257 -22.83 -36.44 -20.94
N ARG A 258 -23.89 -35.63 -21.15
CA ARG A 258 -25.22 -36.14 -21.50
C ARG A 258 -25.21 -36.82 -22.88
N VAL A 259 -24.68 -36.15 -23.90
CA VAL A 259 -24.62 -36.71 -25.27
C VAL A 259 -23.80 -38.00 -25.31
N ASN A 260 -22.64 -38.03 -24.63
CA ASN A 260 -21.84 -39.25 -24.53
C ASN A 260 -22.60 -40.39 -23.84
N ALA A 261 -23.33 -40.11 -22.75
CA ALA A 261 -24.16 -41.12 -22.08
C ALA A 261 -25.26 -41.68 -23.00
N GLU A 262 -25.90 -40.83 -23.81
CA GLU A 262 -26.91 -41.25 -24.80
C GLU A 262 -26.28 -42.11 -25.92
N ILE A 263 -25.12 -41.72 -26.44
CA ILE A 263 -24.37 -42.48 -27.44
C ILE A 263 -23.95 -43.84 -26.88
N GLU A 264 -23.38 -43.87 -25.67
CA GLU A 264 -23.01 -45.11 -25.01
C GLU A 264 -24.22 -46.04 -24.81
N ALA A 265 -25.37 -45.49 -24.39
CA ALA A 265 -26.60 -46.26 -24.21
C ALA A 265 -27.06 -46.86 -25.55
N TYR A 266 -27.07 -46.07 -26.62
CA TYR A 266 -27.41 -46.54 -27.97
C TYR A 266 -26.47 -47.65 -28.45
N LEU A 267 -25.16 -47.48 -28.29
CA LEU A 267 -24.17 -48.47 -28.69
C LEU A 267 -24.30 -49.76 -27.87
N LYS A 268 -24.52 -49.67 -26.55
CA LYS A 268 -24.76 -50.83 -25.68
C LYS A 268 -26.02 -51.58 -26.11
N GLN A 269 -27.11 -50.88 -26.40
CA GLN A 269 -28.35 -51.50 -26.88
C GLN A 269 -28.14 -52.20 -28.23
N HIS A 270 -27.45 -51.55 -29.18
CA HIS A 270 -27.20 -52.16 -30.49
C HIS A 270 -26.23 -53.35 -30.38
N HIS A 271 -25.26 -53.29 -29.48
CA HIS A 271 -24.37 -54.42 -29.19
C HIS A 271 -25.16 -55.61 -28.66
N GLN A 272 -26.04 -55.42 -27.67
CA GLN A 272 -26.92 -56.46 -27.15
C GLN A 272 -27.80 -57.09 -28.26
N LEU A 273 -28.40 -56.27 -29.13
CA LEU A 273 -29.19 -56.78 -30.26
C LEU A 273 -28.36 -57.61 -31.25
N LEU A 274 -27.08 -57.31 -31.41
CA LEU A 274 -26.17 -58.11 -32.23
C LEU A 274 -25.75 -59.40 -31.52
N GLU A 275 -25.48 -59.34 -30.22
CA GLU A 275 -25.18 -60.51 -29.39
C GLU A 275 -26.35 -61.50 -29.42
N GLU A 276 -27.58 -61.04 -29.19
CA GLU A 276 -28.80 -61.87 -29.28
C GLU A 276 -28.96 -62.53 -30.66
N LYS A 277 -28.63 -61.81 -31.75
CA LYS A 277 -28.64 -62.38 -33.11
C LYS A 277 -27.56 -63.43 -33.30
N VAL A 278 -26.36 -63.21 -32.76
CA VAL A 278 -25.26 -64.18 -32.81
C VAL A 278 -25.66 -65.44 -32.05
N GLU A 279 -26.20 -65.31 -30.84
CA GLU A 279 -26.71 -66.43 -30.05
C GLU A 279 -27.80 -67.19 -30.81
N TYR A 280 -28.79 -66.49 -31.36
CA TYR A 280 -29.84 -67.11 -32.19
C TYR A 280 -29.27 -67.91 -33.38
N TRP A 281 -28.31 -67.33 -34.11
CA TRP A 281 -27.71 -68.02 -35.26
C TRP A 281 -26.80 -69.18 -34.85
N MET A 282 -26.13 -69.10 -33.71
CA MET A 282 -25.38 -70.21 -33.12
C MET A 282 -26.31 -71.36 -32.73
N GLU A 283 -27.37 -71.08 -31.98
CA GLU A 283 -28.36 -72.10 -31.58
C GLU A 283 -29.00 -72.76 -32.80
N LYS A 284 -29.38 -71.96 -33.80
CA LYS A 284 -29.92 -72.49 -35.05
C LYS A 284 -28.91 -73.35 -35.80
N TYR A 285 -27.65 -72.91 -35.89
CA TYR A 285 -26.60 -73.67 -36.55
C TYR A 285 -26.39 -75.01 -35.84
N ASP A 286 -26.27 -75.00 -34.51
CA ASP A 286 -26.11 -76.23 -33.72
C ASP A 286 -27.31 -77.16 -33.90
N HIS A 287 -28.54 -76.64 -33.85
CA HIS A 287 -29.75 -77.43 -34.09
C HIS A 287 -29.82 -78.03 -35.49
N ASP A 288 -29.54 -77.23 -36.53
CA ASP A 288 -29.54 -77.69 -37.92
C ASP A 288 -28.44 -78.74 -38.15
N VAL A 289 -27.26 -78.57 -37.53
CA VAL A 289 -26.17 -79.55 -37.57
C VAL A 289 -26.55 -80.84 -36.86
N GLU A 290 -27.15 -80.78 -35.67
CA GLU A 290 -27.65 -81.94 -34.94
C GLU A 290 -28.74 -82.68 -35.73
N GLN A 291 -29.68 -81.95 -36.32
CA GLN A 291 -30.73 -82.52 -37.17
C GLN A 291 -30.12 -83.23 -38.38
N LYS A 292 -29.18 -82.60 -39.08
CA LYS A 292 -28.50 -83.20 -40.24
C LYS A 292 -27.64 -84.40 -39.86
N GLN A 293 -26.98 -84.34 -38.71
CA GLN A 293 -26.24 -85.46 -38.17
C GLN A 293 -27.17 -86.63 -37.84
N HIS A 294 -28.33 -86.36 -37.24
CA HIS A 294 -29.36 -87.37 -36.97
C HIS A 294 -29.90 -88.00 -38.27
N GLU A 295 -30.27 -87.19 -39.26
CA GLU A 295 -30.70 -87.66 -40.59
C GLU A 295 -29.64 -88.56 -41.25
N LEU A 296 -28.36 -88.15 -41.18
CA LEU A 296 -27.24 -88.94 -41.69
C LEU A 296 -27.10 -90.27 -40.95
N ASP A 297 -27.26 -90.29 -39.64
CA ASP A 297 -27.12 -91.51 -38.85
C ASP A 297 -28.30 -92.47 -39.06
N VAL A 298 -29.52 -91.95 -39.24
CA VAL A 298 -30.68 -92.75 -39.68
C VAL A 298 -30.43 -93.35 -41.07
N LEU A 299 -29.92 -92.57 -42.03
CA LEU A 299 -29.59 -93.07 -43.37
C LEU A 299 -28.47 -94.11 -43.34
N LYS A 300 -27.43 -93.91 -42.52
CA LYS A 300 -26.37 -94.90 -42.31
C LYS A 300 -26.92 -96.19 -41.71
N ALA A 301 -27.81 -96.09 -40.72
CA ALA A 301 -28.47 -97.26 -40.12
C ALA A 301 -29.35 -98.01 -41.13
N SER A 302 -30.14 -97.29 -41.92
CA SER A 302 -30.95 -97.86 -43.01
C SER A 302 -30.07 -98.56 -44.05
N LYS A 303 -29.01 -97.90 -44.54
CA LYS A 303 -28.03 -98.50 -45.45
C LYS A 303 -27.39 -99.75 -44.86
N ALA A 304 -27.03 -99.73 -43.58
CA ALA A 304 -26.45 -100.89 -42.91
C ALA A 304 -27.45 -102.07 -42.84
N ASN A 305 -28.73 -101.79 -42.56
CA ASN A 305 -29.80 -102.78 -42.55
C ASN A 305 -30.06 -103.36 -43.95
N ASP A 306 -30.16 -102.52 -44.97
CA ASP A 306 -30.33 -102.97 -46.36
C ASP A 306 -29.16 -103.82 -46.82
N LEU A 307 -27.94 -103.44 -46.45
CA LEU A 307 -26.73 -104.17 -46.77
C LEU A 307 -26.68 -105.52 -46.02
N ALA A 308 -27.15 -105.58 -44.77
CA ALA A 308 -27.33 -106.84 -44.04
C ALA A 308 -28.36 -107.74 -44.72
N ARG A 309 -29.52 -107.20 -45.11
CA ARG A 309 -30.57 -107.93 -45.84
C ARG A 309 -30.08 -108.45 -47.19
N LEU A 310 -29.29 -107.67 -47.92
CA LEU A 310 -28.66 -108.09 -49.17
C LEU A 310 -27.67 -109.24 -48.94
N ARG A 311 -26.85 -109.18 -47.89
CA ARG A 311 -25.94 -110.28 -47.52
C ARG A 311 -26.72 -111.56 -47.19
N GLU A 312 -27.78 -111.46 -46.38
CA GLU A 312 -28.64 -112.61 -46.08
C GLU A 312 -29.29 -113.20 -47.33
N LEU A 313 -29.79 -112.36 -48.24
CA LEU A 313 -30.40 -112.81 -49.47
C LEU A 313 -29.37 -113.45 -50.40
N THR A 314 -28.17 -112.87 -50.51
CA THR A 314 -27.05 -113.44 -51.26
C THR A 314 -26.64 -114.80 -50.69
N GLN A 315 -26.60 -114.93 -49.36
CA GLN A 315 -26.32 -116.20 -48.69
C GLN A 315 -27.41 -117.23 -49.03
N LYS A 316 -28.69 -116.88 -48.92
CA LYS A 316 -29.81 -117.75 -49.33
C LYS A 316 -29.74 -118.15 -50.80
N TYR A 317 -29.39 -117.23 -51.70
CA TYR A 317 -29.18 -117.56 -53.11
C TYR A 317 -28.03 -118.55 -53.29
N SER A 318 -26.91 -118.37 -52.59
CA SER A 318 -25.78 -119.31 -52.65
C SER A 318 -26.15 -120.70 -52.11
N GLU A 319 -26.99 -120.76 -51.07
CA GLU A 319 -27.51 -122.01 -50.50
C GLU A 319 -28.46 -122.69 -51.50
N TYR A 320 -29.40 -121.96 -52.11
CA TYR A 320 -30.25 -122.50 -53.15
C TYR A 320 -29.47 -122.93 -54.40
N GLU A 321 -28.47 -122.17 -54.81
CA GLU A 321 -27.61 -122.53 -55.93
C GLU A 321 -26.82 -123.81 -55.65
N LYS A 322 -26.28 -123.98 -54.42
CA LYS A 322 -25.68 -125.24 -53.98
C LYS A 322 -26.68 -126.40 -54.08
N VAL A 323 -27.90 -126.23 -53.57
CA VAL A 323 -28.96 -127.27 -53.65
C VAL A 323 -29.33 -127.59 -55.10
N VAL A 324 -29.41 -126.60 -55.98
CA VAL A 324 -29.69 -126.81 -57.42
C VAL A 324 -28.53 -127.53 -58.10
N ILE A 325 -27.29 -127.18 -57.79
CA ILE A 325 -26.10 -127.87 -58.30
C ILE A 325 -26.08 -129.30 -57.79
N GLU A 326 -26.38 -129.54 -56.51
CA GLU A 326 -26.48 -130.88 -55.91
C GLU A 326 -27.55 -131.73 -56.61
N ASP A 327 -28.79 -131.23 -56.81
CA ASP A 327 -29.83 -131.95 -57.57
C ASP A 327 -29.42 -132.20 -59.03
N ARG A 328 -28.70 -131.26 -59.65
CA ARG A 328 -28.20 -131.41 -61.03
C ARG A 328 -27.11 -132.48 -61.12
N VAL A 329 -26.20 -132.54 -60.14
CA VAL A 329 -25.15 -133.57 -60.02
C VAL A 329 -25.74 -134.93 -59.68
N GLU A 330 -26.74 -135.00 -58.81
CA GLU A 330 -27.45 -136.25 -58.48
C GLU A 330 -28.23 -136.80 -59.68
N LYS A 331 -28.94 -135.95 -60.42
CA LYS A 331 -29.57 -136.36 -61.69
C LYS A 331 -28.56 -136.85 -62.71
N GLU A 332 -27.40 -136.21 -62.81
CA GLU A 332 -26.36 -136.63 -63.74
C GLU A 332 -25.72 -137.96 -63.33
N LYS A 333 -25.45 -138.17 -62.03
CA LYS A 333 -25.00 -139.46 -61.48
C LYS A 333 -26.02 -140.57 -61.73
N ALA A 334 -27.30 -140.31 -61.50
CA ALA A 334 -28.38 -141.26 -61.77
C ALA A 334 -28.47 -141.64 -63.25
N ARG A 335 -28.27 -140.68 -64.17
CA ARG A 335 -28.21 -140.95 -65.61
C ARG A 335 -27.02 -141.85 -65.98
N ARG A 336 -25.84 -141.56 -65.40
CA ARG A 336 -24.61 -142.30 -65.64
C ARG A 336 -24.69 -143.75 -65.13
N GLN A 337 -25.36 -143.97 -63.99
CA GLN A 337 -25.67 -145.32 -63.48
C GLN A 337 -26.63 -146.07 -64.39
N ALA A 338 -27.69 -145.42 -64.88
CA ALA A 338 -28.64 -146.04 -65.81
C ALA A 338 -28.00 -146.42 -67.16
N GLU A 339 -27.03 -145.63 -67.65
CA GLU A 339 -26.24 -145.97 -68.85
C GLU A 339 -25.35 -147.20 -68.62
N GLN A 340 -24.68 -147.30 -67.46
CA GLN A 340 -23.85 -148.46 -67.10
C GLN A 340 -24.69 -149.75 -66.98
N GLU A 341 -25.83 -149.69 -66.30
CA GLU A 341 -26.76 -150.83 -66.20
C GLU A 341 -27.27 -151.29 -67.58
N ALA A 342 -27.49 -150.36 -68.51
CA ALA A 342 -27.91 -150.68 -69.88
C ALA A 342 -26.80 -151.36 -70.70
N GLU A 343 -25.54 -150.98 -70.52
CA GLU A 343 -24.39 -151.62 -71.16
C GLU A 343 -24.13 -153.03 -70.59
N GLU A 344 -24.25 -153.21 -69.27
CA GLU A 344 -24.17 -154.52 -68.61
C GLU A 344 -25.27 -155.47 -69.08
N LEU A 345 -26.49 -154.96 -69.31
CA LEU A 345 -27.61 -155.74 -69.86
C LEU A 345 -27.34 -156.18 -71.30
N LYS A 346 -26.75 -155.30 -72.13
CA LYS A 346 -26.33 -155.63 -73.51
C LYS A 346 -25.24 -156.71 -73.55
N ALA A 347 -24.26 -156.64 -72.64
CA ALA A 347 -23.23 -157.67 -72.51
C ALA A 347 -23.82 -159.02 -72.09
N THR A 348 -24.76 -159.00 -71.13
CA THR A 348 -25.47 -160.20 -70.66
C THR A 348 -26.29 -160.87 -71.77
N ILE A 349 -26.98 -160.08 -72.61
CA ILE A 349 -27.76 -160.61 -73.74
C ILE A 349 -26.86 -161.25 -74.81
N LYS A 350 -25.67 -160.70 -75.09
CA LYS A 350 -24.68 -161.31 -76.01
C LYS A 350 -24.15 -162.65 -75.50
N ILE A 351 -23.92 -162.79 -74.20
CA ILE A 351 -23.52 -164.06 -73.58
C ILE A 351 -24.66 -165.08 -73.65
N GLN A 352 -25.90 -164.66 -73.39
CA GLN A 352 -27.07 -165.54 -73.50
C GLN A 352 -27.32 -166.04 -74.95
N SER A 353 -27.09 -165.21 -75.97
CA SER A 353 -27.29 -165.60 -77.37
C SER A 353 -26.19 -166.53 -77.89
N TRP A 354 -24.94 -166.36 -77.44
CA TRP A 354 -23.83 -167.27 -77.73
C TRP A 354 -24.05 -168.67 -77.14
N TRP A 355 -24.46 -168.78 -75.87
CA TRP A 355 -24.73 -170.06 -75.22
C TRP A 355 -25.90 -170.82 -75.88
N ARG A 356 -26.97 -170.12 -76.28
CA ARG A 356 -28.12 -170.70 -77.00
C ARG A 356 -27.73 -171.30 -78.36
N GLY A 357 -26.75 -170.73 -79.07
CA GLY A 357 -26.26 -171.27 -80.34
C GLY A 357 -25.35 -172.51 -80.19
N VAL A 358 -24.62 -172.62 -79.09
CA VAL A 358 -23.80 -173.80 -78.76
C VAL A 358 -24.68 -174.99 -78.37
N MET A 359 -25.79 -174.74 -77.69
CA MET A 359 -26.77 -175.76 -77.29
C MET A 359 -27.40 -176.52 -78.47
N VAL A 360 -27.57 -175.90 -79.65
CA VAL A 360 -28.20 -176.51 -80.83
C VAL A 360 -27.23 -177.39 -81.64
N ARG A 361 -25.93 -177.06 -81.68
CA ARG A 361 -24.93 -177.75 -82.51
C ARG A 361 -24.35 -179.03 -81.90
N ARG A 362 -24.54 -179.27 -80.60
CA ARG A 362 -23.99 -180.43 -79.86
C ARG A 362 -25.04 -181.44 -79.37
N GLN A 363 -26.32 -181.32 -79.79
CA GLN A 363 -27.42 -182.24 -79.42
C GLN A 363 -27.49 -182.57 -77.90
N LEU A 364 -27.34 -181.55 -77.06
CA LEU A 364 -27.47 -181.67 -75.59
C LEU A 364 -28.72 -180.92 -75.13
N GLY A 365 -29.64 -181.63 -74.45
CA GLY A 365 -30.92 -181.07 -73.97
C GLY A 365 -31.87 -180.64 -75.10
N PRO A 366 -33.00 -180.01 -74.79
CA PRO A 366 -34.38 -180.56 -74.74
C PRO A 366 -34.86 -181.50 -75.87
N TYR A 367 -33.99 -182.04 -76.73
CA TYR A 367 -34.29 -182.87 -77.90
C TYR A 367 -34.06 -184.40 -77.68
N SER A 368 -34.15 -184.92 -76.45
CA SER A 368 -34.03 -186.37 -76.13
C SER A 368 -35.28 -186.93 -75.43
N LYS A 369 -35.68 -188.18 -75.76
CA LYS A 369 -37.04 -188.75 -75.64
C LYS A 369 -37.47 -189.21 -74.21
N LYS A 370 -38.72 -188.83 -73.84
CA LYS A 370 -39.71 -189.46 -72.89
C LYS A 370 -39.31 -189.45 -71.40
N LYS A 371 -40.17 -189.19 -70.38
CA LYS A 371 -41.62 -189.42 -70.18
C LYS A 371 -42.10 -188.72 -68.87
N LYS A 372 -43.36 -188.23 -68.86
CA LYS A 372 -44.42 -188.33 -67.81
C LYS A 372 -44.30 -187.68 -66.40
N LYS A 373 -45.26 -186.75 -66.18
CA LYS A 373 -46.36 -186.74 -65.16
C LYS A 373 -46.09 -186.51 -63.65
N LYS A 374 -46.78 -185.45 -63.15
CA LYS A 374 -47.76 -185.38 -62.02
C LYS A 374 -47.28 -185.44 -60.55
N GLY A 375 -47.75 -184.44 -59.79
CA GLY A 375 -48.05 -184.46 -58.34
C GLY A 375 -46.86 -184.06 -57.47
N LYS A 376 -46.93 -183.31 -56.37
CA LYS A 376 -47.97 -182.97 -55.36
C LYS A 376 -47.55 -181.60 -54.76
N LYS A 377 -48.40 -180.58 -54.57
CA LYS A 377 -49.59 -180.41 -53.69
C LYS A 377 -49.24 -180.08 -52.23
N GLY A 378 -49.49 -178.82 -51.86
CA GLY A 378 -49.68 -178.29 -50.48
C GLY A 378 -48.97 -176.94 -50.29
N LYS A 379 -49.54 -175.86 -49.72
CA LYS A 379 -50.86 -175.58 -49.12
C LYS A 379 -50.92 -174.08 -48.77
N LYS A 380 -52.04 -173.38 -49.07
CA LYS A 380 -52.65 -172.18 -48.41
C LYS A 380 -51.82 -170.87 -48.32
N SER A 381 -52.36 -169.64 -48.36
CA SER A 381 -53.70 -169.06 -48.54
C SER A 381 -53.61 -167.51 -48.56
N GLY A 382 -54.46 -166.83 -49.35
CA GLY A 382 -54.94 -165.44 -49.09
C GLY A 382 -54.45 -164.36 -50.06
N LYS A 383 -55.20 -163.93 -51.10
CA LYS A 383 -56.31 -162.92 -51.15
C LYS A 383 -55.76 -161.50 -51.47
N LYS A 384 -55.77 -161.00 -52.73
CA LYS A 384 -56.86 -160.39 -53.54
C LYS A 384 -57.37 -159.03 -52.99
N GLY A 385 -57.04 -157.92 -53.69
CA GLY A 385 -57.67 -156.59 -53.59
C GLY A 385 -56.75 -155.45 -54.10
N LYS A 386 -56.90 -154.94 -55.34
CA LYS A 386 -57.68 -153.75 -55.78
C LYS A 386 -56.89 -152.42 -55.59
N LYS A 387 -56.29 -151.81 -56.63
CA LYS A 387 -56.81 -150.91 -57.68
C LYS A 387 -57.11 -149.47 -57.20
N GLY A 388 -56.33 -148.49 -57.71
CA GLY A 388 -56.67 -147.05 -57.85
C GLY A 388 -56.49 -146.19 -56.58
N LYS A 389 -56.15 -144.90 -56.62
CA LYS A 389 -56.12 -143.91 -57.71
C LYS A 389 -55.47 -142.61 -57.18
N LYS A 390 -54.59 -142.01 -57.98
CA LYS A 390 -54.33 -140.57 -58.24
C LYS A 390 -54.32 -139.54 -57.08
N GLY A 391 -53.25 -138.73 -57.06
CA GLY A 391 -53.36 -137.30 -56.74
C GLY A 391 -52.05 -136.51 -56.60
N LYS A 392 -51.42 -136.16 -57.75
CA LYS A 392 -50.67 -134.91 -58.07
C LYS A 392 -49.85 -134.24 -56.95
N LYS A 393 -48.51 -134.19 -57.01
CA LYS A 393 -47.72 -133.24 -57.84
C LYS A 393 -48.37 -131.84 -57.96
N LYS A 394 -47.97 -130.93 -57.08
CA LYS A 394 -47.15 -129.77 -57.48
C LYS A 394 -46.01 -129.61 -56.49
#